data_AF-A0A7V6D3B6-F1
#
_entry.id   AF-A0A7V6D3B6-F1
#
_cell.length_a   1.000
_cell.length_b   1.000
_cell.length_c   1.000
_cell.angle_alpha   90.00
_cell.angle_beta   90.00
_cell.angle_gamma   90.00
#
_symmetry.space_group_name_H-M   'P 1'
#
loop_
_entity.id
_entity.type
_entity.pdbx_description
1 polymer ?
#
loop_
_entity_poly.entity_id
_entity_poly.type
_entity_poly.pdbx_seq_one_letter_code
_entity_poly.pdbx_strand_id
1 'polypeptide(L)' 'MRGTDGVMLARNRVLAELERRGEVSPELCELTNWVLCGDEGLGIDALFPAEVAERLLAACTLVCPLPRRGR' A
#
# COMPACT_ATOMS: atom_id res chain seq x y z
N MET A 1 16.59 10.15 -8.65
CA MET A 1 15.97 9.06 -7.86
C MET A 1 15.10 9.67 -6.76
N ARG A 2 13.88 10.13 -7.05
CA ARG A 2 12.96 10.74 -6.05
C ARG A 2 11.66 9.92 -5.84
N GLY A 3 11.39 8.94 -6.70
CA GLY A 3 10.15 8.14 -6.64
C GLY A 3 10.17 7.04 -5.58
N THR A 4 11.30 6.32 -5.47
CA THR A 4 11.43 5.14 -4.59
C THR A 4 11.40 5.49 -3.10
N ASP A 5 11.99 6.64 -2.71
CA ASP A 5 12.04 7.06 -1.30
C ASP A 5 10.65 7.41 -0.74
N GLY A 6 9.77 8.00 -1.57
CA GLY A 6 8.41 8.34 -1.19
C GLY A 6 7.53 7.11 -0.95
N VAL A 7 7.63 6.12 -1.84
CA VAL A 7 6.89 4.84 -1.74
C VAL A 7 7.35 4.06 -0.51
N MET A 8 8.67 3.97 -0.28
CA MET A 8 9.22 3.31 0.90
C MET A 8 8.80 3.99 2.21
N LEU A 9 8.80 5.32 2.26
CA LEU A 9 8.35 6.07 3.42
C LEU A 9 6.86 5.86 3.69
N ALA A 10 6.02 5.91 2.65
CA ALA A 10 4.59 5.67 2.77
C ALA A 10 4.28 4.25 3.24
N ARG A 11 4.97 3.25 2.70
CA ARG A 11 4.88 1.85 3.16
C ARG A 11 5.21 1.72 4.64
N ASN A 12 6.32 2.32 5.08
CA ASN A 12 6.73 2.28 6.48
C ASN A 12 5.73 3.01 7.39
N ARG A 13 5.08 4.08 6.91
CA ARG A 13 4.02 4.77 7.64
C ARG A 13 2.77 3.90 7.82
N VAL A 14 2.38 3.13 6.80
CA VAL A 14 1.27 2.17 6.92
C VAL A 14 1.57 1.14 8.00
N LEU A 15 2.78 0.56 8.00
CA LEU A 15 3.21 -0.41 9.01
C LEU A 15 3.17 0.19 10.43
N ALA A 16 3.76 1.37 10.62
CA ALA A 16 3.82 2.03 11.92
C ALA A 16 2.44 2.39 12.48
N GLU A 17 1.51 2.85 11.64
CA GLU A 17 0.15 3.17 12.07
C GLU A 17 -0.67 1.92 12.43
N LEU A 18 -0.49 0.82 11.70
CA LEU A 18 -1.12 -0.46 12.02
C LEU A 18 -0.58 -1.05 13.32
N GLU A 19 0.73 -0.94 13.56
CA GLU A 19 1.34 -1.35 14.82
C GLU A 19 0.82 -0.50 15.99
N ARG A 20 0.67 0.81 15.79
CA ARG A 20 0.22 1.75 16.83
C ARG A 20 -1.25 1.61 17.19
N ARG A 21 -2.13 1.47 16.18
CA ARG A 21 -3.59 1.50 16.39
C ARG A 21 -4.23 0.13 16.37
N GLY A 22 -3.58 -0.86 15.77
CA GLY A 22 -4.14 -2.20 15.62
C GLY A 22 -5.35 -2.26 14.69
N GLU A 23 -5.67 -1.21 13.94
CA GLU A 23 -6.88 -1.12 13.10
C GLU A 23 -6.56 -0.51 11.73
N VAL A 24 -7.24 -1.02 10.70
CA VAL A 24 -7.14 -0.47 9.34
C VAL A 24 -8.17 0.65 9.19
N SER A 25 -7.72 1.87 8.95
CA SER A 25 -8.59 3.03 8.71
C SER A 25 -8.77 3.32 7.20
N PRO A 26 -9.79 4.09 6.80
CA PRO A 26 -9.95 4.53 5.40
C PRO A 26 -8.71 5.26 4.86
N GLU A 27 -8.08 6.12 5.67
CA GLU A 27 -6.85 6.84 5.31
C GLU A 27 -5.67 5.87 5.06
N LEU A 28 -5.59 4.78 5.84
CA LEU A 28 -4.60 3.72 5.59
C LEU A 28 -4.88 2.97 4.30
N CYS A 29 -6.15 2.74 3.94
CA CYS A 29 -6.51 2.14 2.67
C CYS A 29 -6.11 3.03 1.48
N GLU A 30 -6.32 4.34 1.57
CA GLU A 30 -5.90 5.30 0.54
C GLU A 30 -4.39 5.33 0.39
N LEU A 31 -3.65 5.39 1.50
CA LEU A 31 -2.19 5.39 1.47
C LEU A 31 -1.64 4.06 0.92
N THR A 32 -2.25 2.94 1.27
CA THR A 32 -1.88 1.61 0.75
C THR A 32 -2.11 1.53 -0.76
N ASN A 33 -3.23 2.05 -1.27
CA ASN A 33 -3.49 2.15 -2.70
C ASN A 33 -2.44 3.02 -3.41
N TRP A 34 -2.05 4.15 -2.79
CA TRP A 34 -1.00 4.99 -3.34
C TRP A 34 0.34 4.27 -3.41
N VAL A 35 0.72 3.51 -2.37
CA VAL A 35 1.94 2.67 -2.35
C VAL A 35 1.89 1.64 -3.48
N LEU A 36 0.78 0.91 -3.62
CA LEU A 36 0.59 -0.11 -4.67
C LEU A 36 0.68 0.47 -6.08
N CYS A 37 0.20 1.70 -6.28
CA CYS A 37 0.28 2.36 -7.59
C CYS A 37 1.62 3.04 -7.87
N GLY A 38 2.32 3.47 -6.82
CA GLY A 38 3.62 4.12 -6.94
C GLY A 38 4.76 3.12 -7.19
N ASP A 39 4.56 1.87 -6.80
CA ASP A 39 5.51 0.79 -7.07
C ASP A 39 5.19 0.11 -8.41
N GLU A 40 6.21 -0.18 -9.23
CA GLU A 40 6.08 -0.59 -10.64
C GLU A 40 5.59 -2.04 -10.81
N GLY A 41 4.41 -2.37 -10.28
CA GLY A 41 3.75 -3.65 -10.45
C GLY A 41 4.02 -4.67 -9.34
N LEU A 42 4.58 -4.25 -8.19
CA LEU A 42 4.64 -5.10 -7.02
C LEU A 42 3.24 -5.28 -6.40
N GLY A 43 2.92 -6.54 -6.08
CA GLY A 43 1.73 -6.89 -5.32
C GLY A 43 1.84 -6.50 -3.85
N ILE A 44 0.70 -6.50 -3.15
CA ILE A 44 0.64 -6.17 -1.73
C ILE A 44 1.48 -7.13 -0.86
N ASP A 45 1.58 -8.38 -1.28
CA ASP A 45 2.37 -9.45 -0.69
C ASP A 45 3.89 -9.21 -0.80
N ALA A 46 4.33 -8.48 -1.81
CA ALA A 46 5.73 -8.06 -1.94
C ALA A 46 6.05 -6.80 -1.12
N LEU A 47 5.03 -6.00 -0.79
CA LEU A 47 5.17 -4.71 -0.12
C LEU A 47 4.96 -4.80 1.40
N PHE A 48 4.17 -5.76 1.87
CA PHE A 48 3.81 -5.88 3.27
C PHE A 48 4.02 -7.30 3.80
N PRO A 49 4.33 -7.47 5.11
CA PRO A 49 4.29 -8.78 5.75
C PRO A 49 2.93 -9.46 5.55
N ALA A 50 2.91 -10.79 5.45
CA ALA A 50 1.70 -11.55 5.12
C ALA A 50 0.49 -11.19 6.00
N GLU A 51 0.68 -11.14 7.32
CA GLU A 51 -0.39 -10.78 8.27
C GLU A 51 -0.94 -9.37 8.03
N VAL A 52 -0.08 -8.43 7.64
CA VAL A 52 -0.49 -7.05 7.33
C VAL A 52 -1.21 -7.00 5.98
N ALA A 53 -0.69 -7.70 4.98
CA ALA A 53 -1.29 -7.78 3.65
C ALA A 53 -2.70 -8.37 3.71
N GLU A 54 -2.90 -9.47 4.46
CA GLU A 54 -4.22 -10.09 4.67
C GLU A 54 -5.21 -9.12 5.32
N ARG A 55 -4.78 -8.40 6.35
CA ARG A 55 -5.61 -7.42 7.05
C ARG A 55 -6.01 -6.26 6.13
N LEU A 56 -5.07 -5.76 5.34
CA LEU A 56 -5.32 -4.69 4.37
C LEU A 56 -6.26 -5.16 3.25
N LEU A 57 -6.07 -6.37 2.72
CA LEU A 57 -6.95 -6.95 1.70
C LEU A 57 -8.37 -7.22 2.23
N ALA A 58 -8.51 -7.61 3.49
CA ALA A 58 -9.81 -7.84 4.11
C ALA A 58 -10.58 -6.53 4.39
N ALA A 59 -9.88 -5.44 4.68
CA ALA A 59 -10.47 -4.17 5.09
C ALA A 59 -10.58 -3.12 3.96
N CYS A 60 -9.73 -3.20 2.93
CA CYS A 60 -9.62 -2.18 1.90
C CYS A 60 -10.02 -2.71 0.52
N THR A 61 -10.69 -1.86 -0.27
CA THR A 61 -10.81 -2.09 -1.72
C THR A 61 -9.54 -1.58 -2.40
N LEU A 62 -8.56 -2.46 -2.55
CA LEU A 62 -7.26 -2.12 -3.12
C LEU A 62 -7.31 -2.26 -4.63
N VAL A 63 -7.47 -1.13 -5.31
CA VAL A 63 -7.50 -1.05 -6.76
C VAL A 63 -6.45 -0.03 -7.13
N CYS A 64 -5.41 -0.49 -7.83
CA CYS A 64 -4.61 0.43 -8.60
C CYS A 64 -5.23 0.57 -9.98
N PRO A 65 -5.92 1.68 -10.31
CA PRO A 65 -6.20 2.01 -11.70
C PRO A 65 -4.86 2.42 -12.32
N LEU A 66 -3.98 1.44 -12.61
CA LEU A 66 -2.91 1.68 -13.55
C LEU A 66 -3.60 2.27 -14.79
N PRO A 67 -3.22 3.47 -15.28
CA PRO A 67 -3.64 3.82 -16.62
C PRO A 67 -3.17 2.65 -17.48
N ARG A 68 -4.11 1.96 -18.15
CA ARG A 68 -3.76 1.00 -19.19
C ARG A 68 -2.73 1.72 -20.03
N ARG A 69 -1.46 1.32 -19.97
CA ARG A 69 -0.45 1.83 -20.91
C ARG A 69 -1.03 1.50 -22.27
N GLY A 70 -1.61 2.53 -22.89
CA GLY A 70 -2.09 2.49 -24.25
C GLY A 70 -0.90 2.05 -25.08
N ARG A 71 -1.16 1.00 -25.84
CA ARG A 71 -0.28 0.37 -26.80
C ARG A 71 0.50 1.37 -27.65
#